data_AF-A0A358FVB5-F1
#
_entry.id   AF-A0A358FVB5-F1
#
_cell.length_a   1.000
_cell.length_b   1.000
_cell.length_c   1.000
_cell.angle_alpha   90.00
_cell.angle_beta   90.00
_cell.angle_gamma   90.00
#
_symmetry.space_group_name_H-M   'P 1'
#
loop_
_entity.id
_entity.type
_entity.pdbx_description
1 polymer ?
#
loop_
_entity_poly.entity_id
_entity_poly.type
_entity_poly.pdbx_seq_one_letter_code
_entity_poly.pdbx_strand_id
1 'polypeptide(L)'
;MQTTGYTGYLVRVIEPGVCEAGDALVHESGTAADRISIADAGQILNVDRHNIEGAQRLLSVAELGETVRSTLTARVAAGGQHGEDVDRLYLD
;
A
#
# COMPACT_ATOMS: atom_id res chain seq x y z
N MET A 1 12.35 4.96 7.78
CA MET A 1 11.54 5.16 6.55
C MET A 1 10.05 5.12 6.83
N GLN A 2 9.51 4.08 7.48
CA GLN A 2 8.06 3.97 7.74
C GLN A 2 7.48 5.15 8.53
N THR A 3 8.13 5.57 9.62
CA THR A 3 7.66 6.69 10.44
C THR A 3 7.65 8.04 9.70
N THR A 4 8.54 8.21 8.72
CA THR A 4 8.63 9.46 7.94
C THR A 4 7.77 9.43 6.68
N GLY A 5 7.22 8.28 6.28
CA GLY A 5 6.44 8.11 5.05
C GLY A 5 7.25 8.16 3.75
N TYR A 6 8.56 8.41 3.80
CA TYR A 6 9.46 8.40 2.63
C TYR A 6 9.82 6.96 2.22
N THR A 7 8.82 6.21 1.74
CA THR A 7 8.95 4.78 1.41
C THR A 7 8.97 4.49 -0.09
N GLY A 8 8.60 5.46 -0.94
CA GLY A 8 8.28 5.20 -2.34
C GLY A 8 7.03 4.32 -2.49
N TYR A 9 6.85 3.77 -3.68
CA TYR A 9 5.76 2.86 -4.03
C TYR A 9 6.21 1.88 -5.12
N LEU A 10 5.48 0.79 -5.27
CA LEU A 10 5.69 -0.18 -6.34
C LEU A 10 4.57 -0.03 -7.36
N VAL A 11 4.89 -0.33 -8.63
CA VAL A 11 3.93 -0.43 -9.72
C VAL A 11 3.89 -1.86 -10.24
N ARG A 12 2.71 -2.30 -10.67
CA ARG A 12 2.56 -3.57 -11.39
C ARG A 12 2.63 -3.29 -12.89
N VAL A 13 3.41 -4.08 -13.62
CA VAL A 13 3.39 -4.08 -15.08
C VAL A 13 2.04 -4.64 -15.54
N ILE A 14 1.24 -3.81 -16.22
CA ILE A 14 -0.05 -4.23 -16.78
C ILE A 14 0.17 -4.86 -18.16
N GLU A 15 0.97 -4.20 -18.99
CA GLU A 15 1.40 -4.68 -20.30
C GLU A 15 2.93 -4.53 -20.41
N PRO A 16 3.68 -5.60 -20.70
CA PRO A 16 5.12 -5.51 -20.91
C PRO A 16 5.46 -4.69 -22.17
N GLY A 17 6.51 -3.88 -22.09
CA GLY A 17 6.98 -3.04 -23.20
C GLY A 17 8.40 -2.53 -22.97
N VAL A 18 8.87 -1.66 -23.87
CA VAL A 18 10.17 -0.99 -23.76
C VAL A 18 9.98 0.38 -23.14
N CYS A 19 10.85 0.74 -22.21
CA CYS A 19 10.98 2.09 -21.67
C CYS A 19 12.47 2.46 -21.60
N GLU A 20 12.75 3.75 -21.69
CA GLU A 20 14.09 4.32 -21.66
C GLU A 20 14.22 5.40 -20.59
N ALA A 21 15.47 5.68 -20.18
CA ALA A 21 15.73 6.75 -19.24
C ALA A 21 15.37 8.11 -19.87
N GLY A 22 14.46 8.85 -19.22
CA GLY A 22 13.94 10.12 -19.72
C GLY A 22 12.51 10.04 -20.23
N ASP A 23 11.94 8.84 -20.38
CA ASP A 23 10.52 8.68 -20.67
C ASP A 23 9.65 9.30 -19.57
N ALA A 24 8.56 9.93 -19.98
CA ALA A 24 7.61 10.56 -19.07
C ALA A 24 6.62 9.54 -18.52
N LEU A 25 6.38 9.59 -17.20
CA LEU A 25 5.21 8.95 -16.60
C LEU A 25 3.99 9.85 -16.82
N VAL A 26 3.07 9.39 -17.67
CA VAL A 26 1.82 10.10 -17.94
C VAL A 26 0.72 9.51 -17.07
N HIS A 27 0.03 10.36 -16.33
CA HIS A 27 -1.14 9.95 -15.56
C HIS A 27 -2.33 9.78 -16.51
N GLU A 28 -2.71 8.54 -16.79
CA GLU A 28 -3.90 8.23 -17.57
C GLU A 28 -5.15 8.54 -16.73
N SER A 29 -6.01 9.43 -17.24
CA SER A 29 -7.25 9.81 -16.59
C SER A 29 -8.25 8.65 -16.57
N GLY A 30 -9.02 8.50 -15.50
CA GLY A 30 -10.09 7.49 -15.40
C GLY A 30 -9.92 6.47 -14.27
N THR A 31 -8.86 6.58 -13.48
CA THR A 31 -8.64 5.74 -12.29
C THR A 31 -9.67 5.97 -11.18
N ALA A 32 -10.03 4.86 -10.51
CA ALA A 32 -11.12 4.61 -9.56
C ALA A 32 -11.58 5.81 -8.70
N ALA A 33 -12.87 5.85 -8.40
CA ALA A 33 -13.50 6.88 -7.56
C ALA A 33 -12.90 6.94 -6.15
N ASP A 34 -12.45 5.80 -5.62
CA ASP A 34 -11.95 5.66 -4.25
C ASP A 34 -10.43 5.84 -4.19
N ARG A 35 -9.98 7.06 -4.50
CA ARG A 35 -8.56 7.42 -4.46
C ARG A 35 -8.06 7.51 -3.02
N ILE A 36 -6.87 6.97 -2.80
CA ILE A 36 -6.10 7.13 -1.56
C ILE A 36 -4.68 7.50 -1.94
N SER A 37 -4.08 8.44 -1.22
CA SER A 37 -2.68 8.80 -1.47
C SER A 37 -1.74 7.72 -0.94
N ILE A 38 -0.53 7.63 -1.51
CA ILE A 38 0.51 6.75 -0.98
C ILE A 38 0.86 7.10 0.47
N ALA A 39 0.82 8.39 0.83
CA ALA A 39 1.07 8.84 2.20
C ALA A 39 0.01 8.32 3.18
N ASP A 40 -1.27 8.42 2.84
CA ASP A 40 -2.37 7.91 3.66
C ASP A 40 -2.31 6.38 3.79
N ALA A 41 -2.05 5.70 2.67
CA ALA A 41 -1.86 4.25 2.67
C ALA A 41 -0.68 3.84 3.57
N GLY A 42 0.43 4.59 3.49
CA GLY A 42 1.61 4.40 4.34
C GLY A 42 1.32 4.60 5.82
N GLN A 43 0.52 5.60 6.17
CA GLN A 43 0.10 5.88 7.54
C GLN A 43 -0.74 4.72 8.10
N ILE A 44 -1.79 4.30 7.40
CA ILE A 44 -2.66 3.18 7.82
C ILE A 44 -1.87 1.87 7.90
N LEU A 45 -1.04 1.59 6.90
CA LEU A 45 -0.32 0.33 6.81
C LEU A 45 0.75 0.23 7.90
N ASN A 46 1.58 1.26 8.07
CA ASN A 46 2.81 1.15 8.83
C ASN A 46 2.77 1.81 10.21
N VAL A 47 1.95 2.86 10.40
CA VAL A 47 1.98 3.73 11.60
C VAL A 47 0.72 3.50 12.45
N ASP A 48 -0.45 3.80 11.91
CA ASP A 48 -1.74 3.69 12.60
C ASP A 48 -2.37 2.30 12.39
N ARG A 49 -1.70 1.27 12.93
CA ARG A 49 -2.04 -0.15 12.68
C ARG A 49 -3.35 -0.61 13.33
N HIS A 50 -3.97 0.22 14.15
CA HIS A 50 -5.27 -0.04 14.78
C HIS A 50 -6.42 0.63 14.04
N ASN A 51 -6.14 1.36 12.95
CA ASN A 51 -7.15 2.00 12.13
C ASN A 51 -7.86 0.99 11.22
N ILE A 52 -8.89 0.35 11.77
CA ILE A 52 -9.65 -0.70 11.07
C ILE A 52 -10.48 -0.13 9.92
N GLU A 53 -11.07 1.05 10.09
CA GLU A 53 -11.82 1.72 9.03
C GLU A 53 -10.91 2.05 7.84
N GLY A 54 -9.72 2.60 8.11
CA GLY A 54 -8.70 2.86 7.10
C GLY A 54 -8.23 1.58 6.41
N ALA A 55 -8.05 0.48 7.15
CA ALA A 55 -7.69 -0.81 6.58
C ALA A 55 -8.79 -1.34 5.65
N GLN A 56 -10.06 -1.22 6.03
CA GLN A 56 -11.21 -1.59 5.20
C GLN A 56 -11.28 -0.73 3.91
N ARG A 57 -11.05 0.58 4.02
CA ARG A 57 -10.98 1.48 2.86
C ARG A 57 -9.82 1.12 1.93
N LEU A 58 -8.66 0.73 2.45
CA LEU A 58 -7.56 0.26 1.60
C LEU A 58 -7.91 -1.05 0.89
N LEU A 59 -8.61 -1.97 1.55
CA LEU A 59 -9.02 -3.24 0.95
C LEU A 59 -10.00 -3.08 -0.22
N SER A 60 -10.72 -1.96 -0.31
CA SER A 60 -11.62 -1.67 -1.45
C SER A 60 -10.87 -1.25 -2.72
N VAL A 61 -9.58 -0.92 -2.64
CA VAL A 61 -8.75 -0.61 -3.81
C VAL A 61 -8.48 -1.92 -4.58
N ALA A 62 -8.98 -2.04 -5.80
CA ALA A 62 -8.88 -3.25 -6.60
C ALA A 62 -7.42 -3.61 -6.94
N GLU A 63 -6.60 -2.59 -7.21
CA GLU A 63 -5.21 -2.71 -7.64
C GLU A 63 -4.21 -2.91 -6.48
N LEU A 64 -4.70 -3.03 -5.23
CA LEU A 64 -3.85 -3.22 -4.06
C LEU A 64 -3.02 -4.51 -4.18
N GLY A 65 -1.72 -4.42 -3.91
CA GLY A 65 -0.79 -5.55 -3.95
C GLY A 65 -1.16 -6.66 -2.94
N GLU A 66 -0.94 -7.91 -3.35
CA GLU A 66 -1.43 -9.10 -2.63
C GLU A 66 -0.89 -9.21 -1.19
N THR A 67 0.39 -8.95 -0.97
CA THR A 67 0.98 -8.96 0.37
C THR A 67 0.28 -7.98 1.30
N VAL A 68 0.04 -6.75 0.83
CA VAL A 68 -0.64 -5.71 1.62
C VAL A 68 -2.10 -6.10 1.86
N ARG A 69 -2.78 -6.65 0.84
CA ARG A 69 -4.14 -7.16 0.97
C ARG A 69 -4.24 -8.24 2.04
N SER A 70 -3.33 -9.21 2.04
CA SER A 70 -3.29 -10.28 3.04
C SER A 70 -3.08 -9.73 4.46
N THR A 71 -2.09 -8.84 4.64
CA THR A 71 -1.82 -8.18 5.92
C THR A 71 -3.05 -7.43 6.45
N LEU A 72 -3.69 -6.60 5.62
CA LEU A 72 -4.86 -5.83 6.04
C LEU A 72 -6.09 -6.69 6.29
N THR A 73 -6.28 -7.77 5.53
CA THR A 73 -7.38 -8.73 5.75
C THR A 73 -7.25 -9.38 7.12
N ALA A 74 -6.06 -9.86 7.47
CA ALA A 74 -5.81 -10.46 8.78
C ALA A 74 -5.97 -9.44 9.92
N ARG A 75 -5.51 -8.20 9.71
CA ARG A 75 -5.68 -7.08 10.64
C ARG A 75 -7.15 -6.77 10.92
N VAL A 76 -7.97 -6.67 9.87
CA VAL A 76 -9.42 -6.43 10.02
C VAL A 76 -10.09 -7.59 10.75
N ALA A 77 -9.76 -8.84 10.42
CA ALA A 77 -10.31 -10.02 11.10
C ALA A 77 -9.94 -10.07 12.60
N ALA A 78 -8.75 -9.59 12.96
CA ALA A 78 -8.28 -9.51 14.34
C ALA A 78 -8.82 -8.27 15.11
N GLY A 79 -9.47 -7.32 14.43
CA GLY A 79 -9.93 -6.06 15.02
C GLY A 79 -8.80 -5.11 15.45
N GLY A 80 -7.60 -5.29 14.92
CA GLY A 80 -6.41 -4.56 15.36
C GLY A 80 -5.15 -5.04 14.67
N GLN A 81 -4.00 -4.50 15.10
CA GLN A 81 -2.69 -4.98 14.66
C GLN A 81 -2.60 -6.51 14.75
N HIS A 82 -2.16 -7.15 13.67
CA HIS A 82 -2.01 -8.60 13.58
C HIS A 82 -0.70 -8.96 12.89
N GLY A 83 0.05 -9.91 13.47
CA GLY A 83 1.38 -10.32 13.02
C GLY A 83 2.53 -9.46 13.57
N GLU A 84 3.73 -10.03 13.56
CA GLU A 84 4.97 -9.35 13.97
C GLU A 84 5.57 -8.56 12.79
N ASP A 85 4.94 -7.45 12.42
CA ASP A 85 5.51 -6.47 11.46
C ASP A 85 6.85 -5.88 11.95
N VAL A 86 7.22 -6.14 13.22
CA VAL A 86 8.45 -5.70 13.87
C VAL A 86 9.68 -6.42 13.32
N ASP A 87 9.53 -7.69 12.94
CA ASP A 87 10.65 -8.50 12.43
C ASP A 87 11.11 -8.03 11.05
N ARG A 88 10.22 -7.45 10.24
CA ARG A 88 10.56 -6.94 8.90
C ARG A 88 11.52 -5.74 8.93
N LEU A 89 11.58 -5.01 10.04
CA LEU A 89 12.42 -3.81 10.19
C LEU A 89 13.83 -4.15 10.70
N TYR A 90 13.98 -5.29 11.37
CA TYR A 90 15.19 -5.65 12.13
C TYR A 90 15.64 -7.10 11.86
N LEU A 91 15.43 -7.60 10.65
CA LEU A 91 16.15 -8.77 10.18
C LEU A 91 17.62 -8.36 9.96
N ASP A 92 18.49 -8.80 10.87
CA ASP A 92 19.93 -8.96 10.63
C ASP A 92 20.18 -9.99 9.51
#